data_AF-A0A383EY28-F1
#
_entry.id   AF-A0A383EY28-F1
#
_cell.length_a   1.000
_cell.length_b   1.000
_cell.length_c   1.000
_cell.angle_alpha   90.00
_cell.angle_beta   90.00
_cell.angle_gamma   90.00
#
_symmetry.space_group_name_H-M   'P 1'
#
loop_
_entity.id
_entity.type
_entity.pdbx_description
1 polymer ?
#
loop_
_entity_poly.entity_id
_entity_poly.type
_entity_poly.pdbx_seq_one_letter_code
_entity_poly.pdbx_strand_id
1 'polypeptide(L)'
;MILPEQFYDRLDELANRYFPGRVVRKDLVRQVKVGASVPVYVLEFLLGKYCASDDPSAIEAGLTVVNQTLADNFIRPDESEKAKADLKKKGKHRLIDKVDIRFVESDKKFWATLHNFGSKHVNVPDEIVYKYDRLLGGGAWSQLDLVYNDLEDPAQKTPFYIAALKPIQV
;
A
#
# COMPACT_ATOMS: atom_id res chain seq x y z
N MET A 1 -21.63 -27.10 7.64
CA MET A 1 -22.48 -25.91 7.72
C MET A 1 -22.23 -25.09 6.46
N ILE A 2 -23.12 -25.24 5.48
CA ILE A 2 -23.02 -24.60 4.16
C ILE A 2 -23.45 -23.13 4.38
N LEU A 3 -22.58 -22.17 4.08
CA LEU A 3 -22.95 -20.75 4.09
C LEU A 3 -24.04 -20.52 3.04
N PRO A 4 -25.10 -19.75 3.33
CA PRO A 4 -26.16 -19.52 2.36
C PRO A 4 -25.61 -18.74 1.15
N GLU A 5 -26.05 -19.11 -0.06
CA GLU A 5 -25.82 -18.31 -1.27
C GLU A 5 -26.19 -16.85 -0.98
N GLN A 6 -25.22 -15.96 -1.16
CA GLN A 6 -25.44 -14.52 -1.07
C GLN A 6 -26.40 -14.14 -2.20
N PHE A 7 -27.63 -13.79 -1.84
CA PHE A 7 -28.66 -13.42 -2.80
C PHE A 7 -28.29 -12.09 -3.44
N TYR A 8 -27.85 -12.11 -4.69
CA TYR A 8 -27.69 -10.92 -5.52
C TYR A 8 -29.09 -10.31 -5.69
N ASP A 9 -29.31 -9.13 -5.14
CA ASP A 9 -30.64 -8.53 -5.06
C ASP A 9 -30.80 -7.30 -5.97
N ARG A 10 -32.00 -6.69 -5.92
CA ARG A 10 -32.31 -5.51 -6.74
C ARG A 10 -31.42 -4.31 -6.42
N LEU A 11 -30.95 -4.16 -5.19
CA LEU A 11 -30.03 -3.09 -4.82
C LEU A 11 -28.67 -3.34 -5.47
N ASP A 12 -28.19 -4.59 -5.46
CA ASP A 12 -26.93 -4.97 -6.14
C ASP A 12 -27.00 -4.70 -7.64
N GLU A 13 -28.11 -5.07 -8.30
CA GLU A 13 -28.35 -4.78 -9.72
C GLU A 13 -28.30 -3.27 -10.02
N LEU A 14 -29.03 -2.48 -9.24
CA LEU A 14 -29.09 -1.03 -9.43
C LEU A 14 -27.74 -0.37 -9.15
N ALA A 15 -27.03 -0.83 -8.12
CA ALA A 15 -25.73 -0.30 -7.75
C ALA A 15 -24.71 -0.54 -8.87
N ASN A 16 -24.62 -1.77 -9.39
CA ASN A 16 -23.69 -2.09 -10.48
C ASN A 16 -24.07 -1.39 -11.80
N ARG A 17 -25.38 -1.23 -12.07
CA ARG A 17 -25.86 -0.51 -13.26
C ARG A 17 -25.52 0.98 -13.25
N TYR A 18 -25.77 1.67 -12.14
CA TYR A 18 -25.63 3.12 -12.06
C TYR A 18 -24.25 3.58 -11.56
N PHE A 19 -23.49 2.69 -10.91
CA PHE A 19 -22.14 2.96 -10.40
C PHE A 19 -21.12 1.91 -10.85
N PRO A 20 -20.97 1.65 -12.16
CA PRO A 20 -20.01 0.69 -12.67
C PRO A 20 -18.58 1.05 -12.25
N GLY A 21 -17.78 0.06 -11.85
CA GLY A 21 -16.41 0.29 -11.38
C GLY A 21 -16.31 0.92 -9.98
N ARG A 22 -17.42 1.04 -9.23
CA ARG A 22 -17.44 1.63 -7.88
C ARG A 22 -18.03 0.71 -6.81
N VAL A 23 -18.68 -0.38 -7.22
CA VAL A 23 -19.33 -1.34 -6.32
C VAL A 23 -18.42 -2.54 -6.15
N VAL A 24 -18.17 -2.94 -4.90
CA VAL A 24 -17.25 -4.03 -4.57
C VAL A 24 -17.92 -4.95 -3.58
N ARG A 25 -17.86 -6.24 -3.87
CA ARG A 25 -18.33 -7.30 -2.99
C ARG A 25 -17.47 -7.41 -1.73
N LYS A 26 -18.08 -7.20 -0.56
CA LYS A 26 -17.37 -7.18 0.74
C LYS A 26 -16.89 -8.56 1.20
N ASP A 27 -17.50 -9.64 0.73
CA ASP A 27 -17.09 -11.01 1.04
C ASP A 27 -15.70 -11.34 0.47
N LEU A 28 -15.29 -10.72 -0.64
CA LEU A 28 -13.97 -10.87 -1.25
C LEU A 28 -12.82 -10.54 -0.29
N VAL A 29 -13.03 -9.61 0.64
CA VAL A 29 -12.05 -9.24 1.66
C VAL A 29 -11.65 -10.45 2.50
N ARG A 30 -12.59 -11.34 2.81
CA ARG A 30 -12.31 -12.55 3.60
C ARG A 30 -11.46 -13.54 2.82
N GLN A 31 -11.63 -13.63 1.51
CA GLN A 31 -10.84 -14.53 0.65
C GLN A 31 -9.37 -14.08 0.60
N VAL A 32 -9.11 -12.77 0.49
CA VAL A 32 -7.74 -12.21 0.42
C VAL A 32 -7.04 -12.17 1.79
N LYS A 33 -7.80 -11.99 2.88
CA LYS A 33 -7.22 -11.85 4.23
C LYS A 33 -6.47 -13.10 4.69
N VAL A 34 -6.79 -14.28 4.15
CA VAL A 34 -6.12 -15.54 4.51
C VAL A 34 -4.69 -15.53 3.97
N GLY A 35 -3.72 -15.13 4.80
CA GLY A 35 -2.29 -15.16 4.47
C GLY A 35 -1.55 -13.82 4.55
N ALA A 36 -2.26 -12.71 4.75
CA ALA A 36 -1.68 -11.37 4.84
C ALA A 36 -1.99 -10.72 6.20
N SER A 37 -0.97 -10.18 6.89
CA SER A 37 -1.11 -9.35 8.10
C SER A 37 -1.52 -7.90 7.80
N VAL A 38 -2.05 -7.68 6.59
CA VAL A 38 -2.40 -6.38 6.03
C VAL A 38 -3.73 -5.90 6.63
N PRO A 39 -3.86 -4.62 7.02
CA PRO A 39 -5.13 -4.08 7.51
C PRO A 39 -6.26 -4.20 6.49
N VAL A 40 -7.47 -4.43 6.99
CA VAL A 40 -8.67 -4.67 6.17
C VAL A 40 -8.90 -3.56 5.13
N TYR A 41 -8.78 -2.30 5.51
CA TYR A 41 -9.02 -1.17 4.60
C TYR A 41 -8.00 -1.09 3.45
N VAL A 42 -6.79 -1.63 3.61
CA VAL A 42 -5.81 -1.74 2.52
C VAL A 42 -6.26 -2.80 1.52
N LEU A 43 -6.80 -3.92 2.01
CA LEU A 43 -7.39 -4.95 1.14
C LEU A 43 -8.61 -4.40 0.40
N GLU A 44 -9.47 -3.64 1.10
CA GLU A 44 -10.64 -2.99 0.49
C GLU A 44 -10.23 -1.99 -0.60
N PHE A 45 -9.16 -1.23 -0.40
CA PHE A 45 -8.62 -0.34 -1.44
C PHE A 45 -8.17 -1.11 -2.69
N LEU A 46 -7.42 -2.21 -2.51
CA LEU A 46 -6.96 -3.03 -3.63
C LEU A 46 -8.13 -3.69 -4.36
N LEU A 47 -9.08 -4.25 -3.61
CA LEU A 47 -10.30 -4.83 -4.17
C LEU A 47 -11.16 -3.78 -4.88
N GLY A 48 -11.24 -2.56 -4.36
CA GLY A 48 -11.92 -1.46 -5.06
C GLY A 48 -11.24 -1.01 -6.34
N LYS A 49 -9.94 -1.23 -6.46
CA LYS A 49 -9.20 -0.91 -7.68
C LYS A 49 -9.33 -1.98 -8.76
N TYR A 50 -9.43 -3.25 -8.39
CA TYR A 50 -9.32 -4.37 -9.34
C TYR A 50 -10.56 -5.28 -9.42
N CYS A 51 -11.45 -5.26 -8.42
CA CYS A 51 -12.61 -6.15 -8.30
C CYS A 51 -13.94 -5.37 -8.22
N ALA A 52 -13.99 -4.14 -8.74
CA ALA A 52 -15.21 -3.33 -8.76
C ALA A 52 -16.12 -3.71 -9.94
N SER A 53 -16.61 -4.95 -9.93
CA SER A 53 -17.42 -5.57 -10.98
C SER A 53 -18.36 -6.62 -10.35
N ASP A 54 -19.47 -6.91 -11.03
CA ASP A 54 -20.36 -8.04 -10.73
C ASP A 54 -20.15 -9.25 -11.68
N ASP A 55 -19.40 -9.08 -12.77
CA ASP A 55 -18.97 -10.18 -13.63
C ASP A 55 -18.00 -11.12 -12.90
N PRO A 56 -18.33 -12.43 -12.74
CA PRO A 56 -17.48 -13.38 -12.02
C PRO A 56 -16.07 -13.51 -12.60
N SER A 57 -15.91 -13.49 -13.92
CA SER A 57 -14.60 -13.62 -14.57
C SER A 57 -13.72 -12.40 -14.33
N ALA A 58 -14.27 -11.19 -14.40
CA ALA A 58 -13.57 -9.97 -14.02
C ALA A 58 -13.16 -9.96 -12.54
N ILE A 59 -14.03 -10.44 -11.64
CA ILE A 59 -13.72 -10.54 -10.21
C ILE A 59 -12.54 -11.51 -9.99
N GLU A 60 -12.55 -12.68 -10.62
CA GLU A 60 -11.48 -13.68 -10.50
C GLU A 60 -10.14 -13.11 -10.98
N ALA A 61 -10.12 -12.49 -12.16
CA ALA A 61 -8.93 -11.82 -12.68
C ALA A 61 -8.44 -10.70 -11.74
N GLY A 62 -9.37 -9.92 -11.19
CA GLY A 62 -9.09 -8.89 -10.19
C GLY A 62 -8.43 -9.45 -8.93
N LEU A 63 -8.94 -10.57 -8.40
CA LEU A 63 -8.37 -11.25 -7.23
C LEU A 63 -6.94 -11.73 -7.50
N THR A 64 -6.66 -12.28 -8.68
CA THR A 64 -5.29 -12.64 -9.08
C THR A 64 -4.36 -11.43 -9.02
N VAL A 65 -4.79 -10.28 -9.56
CA VAL A 65 -4.00 -9.03 -9.53
C VAL A 65 -3.79 -8.52 -8.11
N VAL A 66 -4.81 -8.60 -7.25
CA VAL A 66 -4.72 -8.21 -5.83
C VAL A 66 -3.68 -9.07 -5.10
N ASN A 67 -3.78 -10.40 -5.25
CA ASN A 67 -2.86 -11.33 -4.60
C ASN A 67 -1.42 -11.12 -5.08
N GLN A 68 -1.22 -10.94 -6.39
CA GLN A 68 0.10 -10.63 -6.96
C GLN A 68 0.64 -9.29 -6.43
N THR A 69 -0.22 -8.25 -6.38
CA THR A 69 0.15 -6.94 -5.85
C THR A 69 0.60 -7.03 -4.39
N LEU A 70 -0.08 -7.81 -3.56
CA LEU A 70 0.31 -8.05 -2.18
C LEU A 70 1.63 -8.82 -2.10
N ALA A 71 1.77 -9.90 -2.87
CA ALA A 71 3.01 -10.70 -2.87
C ALA A 71 4.25 -9.89 -3.29
N ASP A 72 4.12 -8.99 -4.27
CA ASP A 72 5.25 -8.23 -4.81
C ASP A 72 5.59 -6.97 -4.00
N ASN A 73 4.59 -6.33 -3.38
CA ASN A 73 4.74 -4.99 -2.83
C ASN A 73 4.54 -4.92 -1.31
N PHE A 74 3.95 -5.93 -0.67
CA PHE A 74 3.84 -5.97 0.79
C PHE A 74 5.01 -6.75 1.39
N ILE A 75 5.82 -6.06 2.19
CA ILE A 75 6.91 -6.69 2.94
C ILE A 75 6.37 -7.16 4.29
N ARG A 76 6.69 -8.39 4.68
CA ARG A 76 6.52 -8.81 6.08
C ARG A 76 7.70 -8.31 6.91
N PRO A 77 7.50 -7.86 8.17
CA PRO A 77 8.58 -7.32 8.98
C PRO A 77 9.82 -8.21 9.11
N ASP A 78 9.64 -9.53 9.13
CA ASP A 78 10.70 -10.56 9.18
C ASP A 78 11.49 -10.69 7.86
N GLU A 79 10.97 -10.18 6.74
CA GLU A 79 11.62 -10.17 5.43
C GLU A 79 12.28 -8.82 5.10
N SER A 80 12.31 -7.88 6.04
CA SER A 80 12.78 -6.50 5.83
C SER A 80 14.22 -6.40 5.30
N GLU A 81 15.16 -7.17 5.84
CA GLU A 81 16.56 -7.15 5.38
C GLU A 81 16.72 -7.70 3.96
N LYS A 82 15.95 -8.74 3.61
CA LYS A 82 15.91 -9.26 2.24
C LYS A 82 15.36 -8.20 1.28
N ALA A 83 14.31 -7.49 1.67
CA ALA A 83 13.75 -6.41 0.85
C ALA A 83 14.73 -5.24 0.64
N LYS A 84 15.53 -4.88 1.65
CA LYS A 84 16.61 -3.88 1.52
C LYS A 84 17.68 -4.34 0.53
N ALA A 85 18.10 -5.61 0.59
CA ALA A 85 19.06 -6.19 -0.34
C ALA A 85 18.53 -6.21 -1.78
N ASP A 86 17.25 -6.59 -1.95
CA ASP A 86 16.58 -6.58 -3.24
C ASP A 86 16.45 -5.16 -3.81
N LEU A 87 16.10 -4.17 -2.98
CA LEU A 87 16.05 -2.78 -3.39
C LEU A 87 17.44 -2.26 -3.81
N LYS A 88 18.49 -2.57 -3.05
CA LYS A 88 19.87 -2.22 -3.43
C LYS A 88 20.24 -2.82 -4.79
N LYS A 89 19.86 -4.07 -5.05
CA LYS A 89 20.14 -4.75 -6.32
C LYS A 89 19.33 -4.19 -7.50
N LYS A 90 18.05 -3.90 -7.29
CA LYS A 90 17.10 -3.47 -8.34
C LYS A 90 17.09 -1.95 -8.56
N GLY A 91 17.61 -1.18 -7.62
CA GLY A 91 17.61 0.29 -7.61
C GLY A 91 16.26 0.91 -7.24
N LYS A 92 15.14 0.24 -7.51
CA LYS A 92 13.79 0.72 -7.18
C LYS A 92 12.84 -0.43 -6.83
N HIS A 93 11.89 -0.16 -5.96
CA HIS A 93 10.85 -1.12 -5.56
C HIS A 93 9.59 -0.39 -5.13
N ARG A 94 8.42 -0.88 -5.55
CA ARG A 94 7.12 -0.35 -5.11
C ARG A 94 6.65 -1.09 -3.87
N LEU A 95 6.22 -0.36 -2.85
CA LEU A 95 5.84 -0.91 -1.56
C LEU A 95 4.43 -0.52 -1.14
N ILE A 96 3.82 -1.39 -0.35
CA ILE A 96 2.67 -1.11 0.50
C ILE A 96 3.18 -1.18 1.94
N ASP A 97 3.27 -0.03 2.59
CA ASP A 97 3.79 0.08 3.95
C ASP A 97 3.02 1.15 4.74
N LYS A 98 3.05 1.06 6.06
CA LYS A 98 2.69 2.18 6.92
C LYS A 98 3.84 3.19 6.88
N VAL A 99 3.49 4.45 6.61
CA VAL A 99 4.45 5.55 6.54
C VAL A 99 4.11 6.59 7.59
N ASP A 100 5.08 6.90 8.45
CA ASP A 100 5.03 8.00 9.41
C ASP A 100 6.13 9.01 9.08
N ILE A 101 5.83 10.31 9.13
CA ILE A 101 6.80 11.36 8.86
C ILE A 101 6.99 12.22 10.11
N ARG A 102 8.23 12.59 10.38
CA ARG A 102 8.60 13.51 11.45
C ARG A 102 9.62 14.53 10.97
N PHE A 103 9.53 15.74 11.49
CA PHE A 103 10.58 16.74 11.36
C PHE A 103 11.67 16.48 12.42
N VAL A 104 12.93 16.48 12.02
CA VAL A 104 14.07 16.33 12.94
C VAL A 104 14.87 17.62 12.92
N GLU A 105 14.77 18.40 14.00
CA GLU A 105 15.35 19.73 14.13
C GLU A 105 16.88 19.74 13.98
N SER A 106 17.57 18.73 14.51
CA SER A 106 19.03 18.59 14.40
C SER A 106 19.50 18.49 12.95
N ASP A 107 18.67 17.89 12.10
CA ASP A 107 18.95 17.64 10.69
C ASP A 107 18.26 18.68 9.79
N LYS A 108 17.41 19.53 10.38
CA LYS A 108 16.56 20.54 9.71
C LYS A 108 15.78 19.96 8.54
N LYS A 109 15.32 18.70 8.64
CA LYS A 109 14.58 18.03 7.57
C LYS A 109 13.56 17.02 8.05
N PHE A 110 12.68 16.61 7.13
CA PHE A 110 11.75 15.50 7.35
C PHE A 110 12.41 14.14 7.11
N TRP A 111 12.05 13.17 7.95
CA TRP A 111 12.40 11.78 7.79
C TRP A 111 11.13 10.92 7.82
N ALA A 112 11.03 10.01 6.85
CA ALA A 112 9.99 8.99 6.84
C ALA A 112 10.45 7.72 7.58
N THR A 113 9.50 7.13 8.31
CA THR A 113 9.59 5.77 8.86
C THR A 113 8.70 4.86 8.04
N LEU A 114 9.30 3.80 7.50
CA LEU A 114 8.62 2.69 6.84
C LEU A 114 8.62 1.51 7.81
N HIS A 115 7.44 1.12 8.30
CA HIS A 115 7.33 0.17 9.42
C HIS A 115 7.74 -1.24 9.01
N ASN A 116 7.25 -1.72 7.88
CA ASN A 116 7.49 -3.08 7.42
C ASN A 116 8.83 -3.19 6.70
N PHE A 117 9.23 -2.16 5.94
CA PHE A 117 10.58 -2.07 5.38
C PHE A 117 11.65 -1.90 6.47
N GLY A 118 11.27 -1.47 7.68
CA GLY A 118 12.15 -1.43 8.84
C GLY A 118 13.24 -0.37 8.76
N SER A 119 12.89 0.84 8.29
CA SER A 119 13.81 1.99 8.27
C SER A 119 13.14 3.26 8.81
N LYS A 120 13.86 3.99 9.68
CA LYS A 120 13.38 5.21 10.35
C LYS A 120 13.92 6.52 9.76
N HIS A 121 14.83 6.41 8.79
CA HIS A 121 15.52 7.55 8.18
C HIS A 121 15.45 7.39 6.66
N VAL A 122 14.24 7.33 6.12
CA VAL A 122 14.02 7.32 4.67
C VAL A 122 13.82 8.77 4.22
N ASN A 123 14.58 9.20 3.21
CA ASN A 123 14.46 10.53 2.65
C ASN A 123 13.09 10.70 1.99
N VAL A 124 12.43 11.81 2.26
CA VAL A 124 11.12 12.16 1.72
C VAL A 124 11.13 13.61 1.24
N PRO A 125 10.65 13.90 0.01
CA PRO A 125 10.50 15.28 -0.46
C PRO A 125 9.48 16.05 0.37
N ASP A 126 9.81 17.29 0.73
CA ASP A 126 8.93 18.21 1.47
C ASP A 126 7.56 18.39 0.79
N GLU A 127 7.51 18.38 -0.55
CA GLU A 127 6.27 18.44 -1.34
C GLU A 127 5.29 17.31 -0.98
N ILE A 128 5.79 16.09 -0.71
CA ILE A 128 4.94 14.96 -0.29
C ILE A 128 4.39 15.22 1.12
N VAL A 129 5.22 15.78 2.00
CA VAL A 129 4.86 16.07 3.39
C VAL A 129 3.72 17.08 3.43
N TYR A 130 3.89 18.23 2.76
CA TYR A 130 2.89 19.30 2.73
C TYR A 130 1.63 18.96 1.93
N LYS A 131 1.71 17.97 1.04
CA LYS A 131 0.53 17.47 0.32
C LYS A 131 -0.35 16.57 1.19
N TYR A 132 0.23 15.86 2.16
CA TYR A 132 -0.45 14.86 2.96
C TYR A 132 -0.18 15.04 4.45
N ASP A 133 -0.77 16.07 5.05
CA ASP A 133 -0.59 16.44 6.46
C ASP A 133 -0.80 15.28 7.44
N ARG A 134 -1.69 14.32 7.12
CA ARG A 134 -1.94 13.13 7.95
C ARG A 134 -0.70 12.26 8.18
N LEU A 135 0.33 12.36 7.32
CA LEU A 135 1.61 11.69 7.52
C LEU A 135 2.39 12.27 8.71
N LEU A 136 2.12 13.54 9.07
CA LEU A 136 2.60 14.21 10.28
C LEU A 136 1.61 13.97 11.43
N GLY A 137 1.81 12.93 12.25
CA GLY A 137 1.02 12.75 13.49
C GLY A 137 0.17 11.48 13.59
N GLY A 138 0.60 10.37 12.99
CA GLY A 138 -0.04 9.05 13.15
C GLY A 138 0.20 8.09 11.98
N GLY A 139 0.68 8.66 10.88
CA GLY A 139 1.06 7.94 9.68
C GLY A 139 -0.14 7.42 8.90
N ALA A 140 0.13 6.93 7.71
CA ALA A 140 -0.88 6.31 6.86
C ALA A 140 -0.28 5.13 6.10
N TRP A 141 -1.09 4.09 5.93
CA TRP A 141 -0.76 3.07 4.94
C TRP A 141 -0.77 3.69 3.56
N SER A 142 0.29 3.44 2.83
CA SER A 142 0.56 4.11 1.57
C SER A 142 1.11 3.12 0.57
N GLN A 143 0.75 3.32 -0.70
CA GLN A 143 1.52 2.77 -1.80
C GLN A 143 2.63 3.78 -2.12
N LEU A 144 3.89 3.35 -2.10
CA LEU A 144 5.04 4.22 -2.36
C LEU A 144 6.03 3.58 -3.35
N ASP A 145 6.77 4.42 -4.06
CA ASP A 145 7.91 4.02 -4.87
C ASP A 145 9.19 4.38 -4.10
N LEU A 146 9.93 3.36 -3.69
CA LEU A 146 11.18 3.49 -2.95
C LEU A 146 12.36 3.30 -3.91
N VAL A 147 13.36 4.17 -3.79
CA VAL A 147 14.57 4.18 -4.62
C VAL A 147 15.80 4.06 -3.73
N TYR A 148 16.79 3.29 -4.19
CA TYR A 148 18.12 3.23 -3.62
C TYR A 148 19.05 4.15 -4.39
N ASN A 149 19.73 5.03 -3.67
CA ASN A 149 20.73 5.93 -4.22
C ASN A 149 21.88 6.06 -3.21
N ASP A 150 23.07 5.62 -3.60
CA ASP A 150 24.29 5.59 -2.80
C ASP A 150 25.34 6.61 -3.24
N LEU A 151 24.93 7.65 -3.97
CA LEU A 151 25.82 8.77 -4.29
C LEU A 151 26.46 9.29 -3.00
N GLU A 152 27.79 9.41 -3.02
CA GLU A 152 28.63 9.79 -1.88
C GLU A 152 28.39 11.25 -1.48
N ASP A 153 27.27 11.49 -0.79
CA ASP A 153 27.00 12.73 -0.08
C ASP A 153 27.22 12.47 1.42
N PRO A 154 28.27 13.05 2.03
CA PRO A 154 28.56 12.91 3.45
C PRO A 154 27.40 13.34 4.37
N ALA A 155 26.44 14.13 3.87
CA ALA A 155 25.25 14.53 4.61
C ALA A 155 24.12 13.48 4.57
N GLN A 156 24.18 12.49 3.68
CA GLN A 156 23.15 11.47 3.52
C GLN A 156 23.32 10.33 4.53
N LYS A 157 22.53 10.37 5.60
CA LYS A 157 22.53 9.31 6.63
C LYS A 157 22.05 7.95 6.10
N THR A 158 21.26 7.90 5.01
CA THR A 158 20.80 6.63 4.41
C THR A 158 20.60 6.74 2.90
N PRO A 159 20.69 5.61 2.17
CA PRO A 159 20.54 5.56 0.73
C PRO A 159 19.08 5.38 0.25
N PHE A 160 18.08 5.48 1.14
CA PHE A 160 16.68 5.18 0.81
C PHE A 160 15.87 6.45 0.56
N TYR A 161 15.14 6.49 -0.56
CA TYR A 161 14.39 7.66 -1.02
C TYR A 161 12.97 7.32 -1.43
N ILE A 162 11.98 8.02 -0.88
CA ILE A 162 10.61 7.99 -1.39
C ILE A 162 10.54 8.87 -2.63
N ALA A 163 10.41 8.27 -3.80
CA ALA A 163 10.24 8.98 -5.06
C ALA A 163 8.79 9.39 -5.32
N ALA A 164 7.84 8.56 -4.90
CA ALA A 164 6.41 8.84 -4.97
C ALA A 164 5.68 8.17 -3.81
N LEU A 165 4.60 8.79 -3.34
CA LEU A 165 3.77 8.25 -2.27
C LEU A 165 2.31 8.63 -2.49
N LYS A 166 1.43 7.66 -2.29
CA LYS A 166 -0.02 7.86 -2.27
C LYS A 166 -0.61 7.15 -1.05
N PRO A 167 -1.17 7.89 -0.08
CA PRO A 167 -1.88 7.27 1.03
C PRO A 167 -3.11 6.52 0.53
N ILE A 168 -3.37 5.36 1.13
CA ILE A 168 -4.48 4.46 0.76
C ILE A 168 -5.81 4.94 1.32
N GLN A 169 -5.78 5.73 2.39
CA GLN A 169 -6.96 6.38 2.94
C GLN A 169 -6.57 7.80 3.38
N VAL A 170 -7.01 8.79 2.60
CA VAL A 170 -6.97 10.20 2.96
C VAL A 170 -8.35 10.61 3.42
#